data_AF-A0A7S3L980-F1
#
_entry.id   AF-A0A7S3L980-F1
#
_cell.length_a   1.000
_cell.length_b   1.000
_cell.length_c   1.000
_cell.angle_alpha   90.00
_cell.angle_beta   90.00
_cell.angle_gamma   90.00
#
_symmetry.space_group_name_H-M   'P 1'
#
loop_
_entity.id
_entity.type
_entity.pdbx_description
1 polymer ?
#
loop_
_entity_poly.entity_id
_entity_poly.type
_entity_poly.pdbx_seq_one_letter_code
_entity_poly.pdbx_strand_id
1 'polypeptide(L)'
;MDPDQIILRPFQEDYANEPEVYTPSALSYTKIATGQPMAANYGFGSGWSRQINISAILNSTDEPSPVRSWTSQDILQNYAVGPPYVAMGHDMYGIVKTWAQFVVPVYHQTK
;
A
#
# COMPACT_ATOMS: atom_id res chain seq x y z
N MET A 1 -10.71 0.19 -5.14
CA MET A 1 -10.67 -1.00 -6.01
C MET A 1 -10.19 -2.18 -5.20
N ASP A 2 -11.11 -3.00 -4.72
CA ASP A 2 -10.80 -4.09 -3.81
C ASP A 2 -9.75 -5.06 -4.41
N PRO A 3 -8.93 -5.74 -3.58
CA PRO A 3 -7.83 -6.60 -4.04
C PRO A 3 -8.29 -7.81 -4.88
N ASP A 4 -9.59 -8.07 -4.96
CA ASP A 4 -10.24 -9.07 -5.81
C ASP A 4 -10.72 -8.52 -7.17
N GLN A 5 -10.39 -7.27 -7.50
CA GLN A 5 -10.75 -6.64 -8.76
C GLN A 5 -9.61 -6.70 -9.79
N ILE A 6 -9.94 -7.10 -11.02
CA ILE A 6 -9.01 -7.09 -12.16
C ILE A 6 -9.48 -6.09 -13.23
N ILE A 7 -8.54 -5.30 -13.73
CA ILE A 7 -8.78 -4.33 -14.79
C ILE A 7 -8.56 -5.03 -16.14
N LEU A 8 -9.62 -5.16 -16.93
CA LEU A 8 -9.58 -5.86 -18.22
C LEU A 8 -9.25 -4.94 -19.41
N ARG A 9 -9.24 -3.62 -19.20
CA ARG A 9 -8.93 -2.63 -20.24
C ARG A 9 -8.07 -1.51 -19.66
N PRO A 10 -7.06 -1.03 -20.39
CA PRO A 10 -6.21 0.06 -19.88
C PRO A 10 -7.04 1.31 -19.62
N PHE A 11 -6.66 2.07 -18.59
CA PHE A 11 -7.15 3.43 -18.42
C PHE A 11 -6.75 4.25 -19.65
N GLN A 12 -7.73 4.82 -20.34
CA GLN A 12 -7.51 5.63 -21.54
C GLN A 12 -7.48 7.13 -21.24
N GLU A 13 -7.96 7.51 -20.06
CA GLU A 13 -8.01 8.90 -19.63
C GLU A 13 -6.63 9.39 -19.17
N ASP A 14 -6.29 10.59 -19.61
CA ASP A 14 -5.09 11.31 -19.18
C ASP A 14 -5.45 12.23 -18.01
N TYR A 15 -5.19 11.75 -16.79
CA TYR A 15 -5.43 12.50 -15.56
C TYR A 15 -4.41 13.62 -15.31
N ALA A 16 -3.55 13.95 -16.27
CA ALA A 16 -2.59 15.05 -16.13
C ALA A 16 -3.26 16.43 -15.93
N ASN A 17 -4.49 16.61 -16.42
CA ASN A 17 -5.18 17.91 -16.44
C ASN A 17 -6.55 17.94 -15.73
N GLU A 18 -7.09 16.80 -15.31
CA GLU A 18 -8.36 16.66 -14.58
C GLU A 18 -8.08 15.83 -13.30
N PRO A 19 -7.70 16.48 -12.18
CA PRO A 19 -7.08 15.81 -11.06
C PRO A 19 -8.00 15.90 -9.84
N GLU A 20 -8.98 15.02 -9.70
CA GLU A 20 -9.39 14.69 -8.33
C GLU A 20 -8.33 13.77 -7.70
N VAL A 21 -7.09 14.27 -7.65
CA VAL A 21 -6.04 13.78 -6.76
C VAL A 21 -6.23 14.53 -5.46
N TYR A 22 -7.14 14.03 -4.62
CA TYR A 22 -7.21 14.50 -3.26
C TYR A 22 -6.05 13.88 -2.48
N THR A 23 -4.96 14.63 -2.36
CA THR A 23 -3.78 14.25 -1.57
C THR A 23 -3.43 15.36 -0.58
N PRO A 24 -3.15 15.06 0.70
CA PRO A 24 -2.67 16.04 1.66
C PRO A 24 -1.24 16.50 1.37
N SER A 25 -0.55 15.94 0.37
CA SER A 25 0.86 16.22 0.06
C SER A 25 1.15 16.09 -1.43
N ALA A 26 2.14 16.84 -1.93
CA ALA A 26 2.54 16.76 -3.33
C ALA A 26 2.95 15.32 -3.70
N LEU A 27 2.41 14.80 -4.80
CA LEU A 27 2.80 13.48 -5.30
C LEU A 27 4.21 13.54 -5.87
N SER A 28 5.02 12.52 -5.57
CA SER A 28 6.33 12.32 -6.20
C SER A 28 6.23 11.75 -7.62
N TYR A 29 5.08 11.17 -7.98
CA TYR A 29 4.77 10.66 -9.32
C TYR A 29 3.25 10.69 -9.57
N THR A 30 2.85 10.89 -10.83
CA THR A 30 1.43 10.99 -11.26
C THR A 30 0.98 9.85 -12.15
N LYS A 31 1.86 8.87 -12.42
CA LYS A 31 1.58 7.72 -13.26
C LYS A 31 1.97 6.41 -12.58
N ILE A 32 1.14 5.38 -12.75
CA ILE A 32 1.47 4.02 -12.31
C ILE A 32 2.54 3.45 -13.22
N ALA A 33 3.64 3.02 -12.60
CA ALA A 33 4.76 2.35 -13.26
C ALA A 33 5.36 1.29 -12.34
N THR A 34 6.37 0.58 -12.82
CA THR A 34 7.09 -0.42 -12.00
C THR A 34 7.64 0.23 -10.73
N GLY A 35 7.30 -0.32 -9.57
CA GLY A 35 7.69 0.20 -8.25
C GLY A 35 6.97 1.48 -7.83
N GLN A 36 5.95 1.91 -8.58
CA GLN A 36 5.19 3.15 -8.33
C GLN A 36 3.68 2.84 -8.21
N PRO A 37 3.24 2.14 -7.15
CA PRO A 37 1.83 1.79 -6.94
C PRO A 37 1.02 2.96 -6.37
N MET A 38 -0.20 3.17 -6.85
CA MET A 38 -1.09 4.23 -6.35
C MET A 38 -2.23 3.66 -5.50
N ALA A 39 -2.68 4.40 -4.49
CA ALA A 39 -3.86 4.06 -3.70
C ALA A 39 -4.79 5.27 -3.56
N ALA A 40 -6.06 4.98 -3.29
CA ALA A 40 -6.99 6.02 -2.86
C ALA A 40 -6.68 6.46 -1.42
N ASN A 41 -6.83 7.74 -1.13
CA ASN A 41 -6.81 8.21 0.25
C ASN A 41 -8.01 7.64 1.00
N TYR A 42 -7.76 7.19 2.22
CA TYR A 42 -8.74 6.43 2.99
C TYR A 42 -8.83 6.95 4.42
N GLY A 43 -10.06 7.23 4.86
CA GLY A 43 -10.33 8.02 6.07
C GLY A 43 -10.26 7.29 7.41
N PHE A 44 -9.80 6.03 7.45
CA PHE A 44 -9.84 5.22 8.68
C PHE A 44 -8.60 5.37 9.58
N GLY A 45 -7.57 6.08 9.13
CA GLY A 45 -6.41 6.47 9.96
C GLY A 45 -5.50 5.31 10.40
N SER A 46 -4.36 5.62 11.02
CA SER A 46 -3.26 4.67 11.28
C SER A 46 -3.45 3.70 12.46
N GLY A 47 -4.69 3.29 12.77
CA GLY A 47 -5.00 2.44 13.93
C GLY A 47 -4.34 1.06 13.91
N TRP A 48 -4.17 0.48 12.72
CA TRP A 48 -3.62 -0.87 12.53
C TRP A 48 -2.18 -1.00 13.03
N SER A 49 -1.36 0.05 12.91
CA SER A 49 0.07 0.00 13.24
C SER A 49 0.32 -0.16 14.74
N ARG A 50 -0.66 0.20 15.57
CA ARG A 50 -0.57 0.06 17.04
C ARG A 50 -0.86 -1.36 17.52
N GLN A 51 -1.54 -2.16 16.71
CA GLN A 51 -2.01 -3.50 17.08
C GLN A 51 -1.07 -4.61 16.59
N ILE A 52 -0.03 -4.25 15.84
CA ILE A 52 0.81 -5.20 15.12
C ILE A 52 2.28 -4.97 15.55
N ASN A 53 2.92 -6.03 16.03
CA ASN A 53 4.36 -6.07 16.24
C ASN A 53 5.06 -6.32 14.90
N ILE A 54 5.36 -5.21 14.21
CA ILE A 54 6.02 -5.18 12.90
C ILE A 54 7.35 -5.93 12.92
N SER A 55 8.13 -5.82 14.00
CA SER A 55 9.43 -6.52 14.13
C SER A 55 9.29 -8.03 14.18
N ALA A 56 8.18 -8.55 14.71
CA ALA A 56 7.92 -9.99 14.74
C ALA A 56 7.46 -10.54 13.38
N ILE A 57 6.91 -9.68 12.51
CA ILE A 57 6.46 -10.04 11.15
C ILE A 57 7.60 -9.88 10.14
N LEU A 58 8.30 -8.74 10.22
CA LEU A 58 9.44 -8.41 9.39
C LEU A 58 10.73 -8.72 10.15
N ASN A 59 10.94 -10.01 10.37
CA ASN A 59 12.19 -10.57 10.85
C ASN A 59 13.13 -11.00 9.70
N SER A 60 12.75 -10.73 8.44
CA SER A 60 13.60 -11.02 7.30
C SER A 60 14.74 -10.00 7.22
N THR A 61 15.97 -10.51 7.22
CA THR A 61 17.19 -9.78 6.83
C THR A 61 17.31 -9.64 5.30
N ASP A 62 16.47 -10.36 4.56
CA ASP A 62 16.58 -10.50 3.11
C ASP A 62 15.85 -9.38 2.35
N GLU A 63 14.87 -8.75 2.99
CA GLU A 63 14.11 -7.63 2.43
C GLU A 63 14.19 -6.39 3.33
N PRO A 64 15.04 -5.40 3.00
CA PRO A 64 15.15 -4.17 3.77
C PRO A 64 13.85 -3.35 3.64
N SER A 65 12.95 -3.50 4.62
CA SER A 65 11.73 -2.69 4.70
C SER A 65 11.97 -1.38 5.46
N PRO A 66 11.58 -0.21 4.91
CA PRO A 66 11.70 1.08 5.60
C PRO A 66 10.65 1.25 6.71
N VAL A 67 9.77 0.28 6.93
CA VAL A 67 8.65 0.38 7.88
C VAL A 67 9.09 0.74 9.29
N ARG A 68 10.31 0.34 9.69
CA ARG A 68 10.89 0.65 11.02
C ARG A 68 11.25 2.12 11.17
N SER A 69 11.41 2.83 10.06
CA SER A 69 11.78 4.24 10.00
C SER A 69 10.59 5.18 9.84
N TRP A 70 9.39 4.63 9.59
CA TRP A 70 8.20 5.43 9.37
C TRP A 70 7.69 6.07 10.66
N THR A 71 7.40 7.35 10.59
CA THR A 71 6.71 8.08 11.65
C THR A 71 5.21 7.78 11.62
N SER A 72 4.50 8.12 12.70
CA SER A 72 3.04 8.02 12.71
C SER A 72 2.38 8.87 11.62
N GLN A 73 3.02 9.98 11.23
CA GLN A 73 2.55 10.85 10.15
C GLN A 73 2.75 10.18 8.79
N ASP A 74 3.90 9.54 8.55
CA ASP A 74 4.15 8.80 7.30
C ASP A 74 3.11 7.69 7.10
N ILE A 75 2.79 6.96 8.19
CA ILE A 75 1.74 5.94 8.18
C ILE A 75 0.38 6.58 7.92
N LEU A 76 0.03 7.68 8.59
CA LEU A 76 -1.27 8.32 8.41
C LEU A 76 -1.48 8.88 7.00
N GLN A 77 -0.42 9.37 6.35
CA GLN A 77 -0.52 9.97 5.03
C GLN A 77 -0.49 8.95 3.89
N ASN A 78 0.28 7.86 4.04
CA ASN A 78 0.57 6.94 2.94
C ASN A 78 0.03 5.52 3.16
N TYR A 79 -0.25 5.15 4.42
CA TYR A 79 -0.61 3.79 4.82
C TYR A 79 -1.71 3.80 5.87
N ALA A 80 -2.63 4.79 5.85
CA ALA A 80 -3.69 4.90 6.85
C ALA A 80 -4.48 3.60 6.95
N VAL A 81 -4.65 2.89 5.85
CA VAL A 81 -5.12 1.50 5.83
C VAL A 81 -4.43 0.73 4.71
N GLY A 82 -4.64 -0.59 4.74
CA GLY A 82 -4.32 -1.46 3.62
C GLY A 82 -5.11 -1.14 2.35
N PRO A 83 -4.82 -1.89 1.25
CA PRO A 83 -5.27 -1.62 -0.11
C PRO A 83 -6.75 -1.22 -0.21
N PRO A 84 -7.07 -0.37 -1.21
CA PRO A 84 -6.81 -0.73 -2.60
C PRO A 84 -5.58 -0.07 -3.26
N TYR A 85 -4.61 -0.89 -3.71
CA TYR A 85 -3.47 -0.45 -4.54
C TYR A 85 -3.74 -0.77 -6.02
N VAL A 86 -3.39 0.16 -6.90
CA VAL A 86 -3.22 -0.09 -8.33
C VAL A 86 -1.72 -0.11 -8.62
N ALA A 87 -1.23 -1.23 -9.14
CA ALA A 87 0.17 -1.46 -9.43
C ALA A 87 0.33 -2.17 -10.78
N MET A 88 1.54 -2.20 -11.31
CA MET A 88 1.86 -3.06 -12.44
C MET A 88 1.64 -4.53 -12.03
N GLY A 89 1.16 -5.38 -12.95
CA GLY A 89 0.78 -6.75 -12.60
C GLY A 89 1.90 -7.59 -11.98
N HIS A 90 3.15 -7.37 -12.40
CA HIS A 90 4.31 -8.06 -11.83
C HIS A 90 4.67 -7.58 -10.42
N ASP A 91 4.51 -6.27 -10.13
CA ASP A 91 4.63 -5.74 -8.77
C ASP A 91 3.51 -6.29 -7.88
N MET A 92 2.27 -6.34 -8.38
CA MET A 92 1.13 -6.89 -7.65
C MET A 92 1.34 -8.38 -7.32
N TYR A 93 1.91 -9.16 -8.23
CA TYR A 93 2.30 -10.55 -7.95
C TYR A 93 3.29 -10.64 -6.79
N GLY A 94 4.29 -9.76 -6.75
CA GLY A 94 5.22 -9.65 -5.63
C GLY A 94 4.51 -9.35 -4.31
N ILE A 95 3.63 -8.34 -4.30
CA ILE A 95 2.82 -7.96 -3.14
C ILE A 95 1.99 -9.15 -2.62
N VAL A 96 1.27 -9.85 -3.50
CA VAL A 96 0.41 -10.99 -3.13
C VAL A 96 1.22 -12.14 -2.55
N LYS A 97 2.37 -12.47 -3.17
CA LYS A 97 3.26 -13.53 -2.68
C LYS A 97 3.78 -13.22 -1.27
N THR A 98 4.17 -11.97 -1.03
CA THR A 98 4.63 -11.50 0.28
C THR A 98 3.49 -11.48 1.30
N TRP A 99 2.29 -11.02 0.91
CA TRP A 99 1.12 -11.02 1.79
C TRP A 99 0.75 -12.43 2.25
N ALA A 100 0.80 -13.43 1.37
CA ALA A 100 0.54 -14.83 1.71
C ALA A 100 1.48 -15.37 2.81
N GLN A 101 2.67 -14.78 2.98
CA GLN A 101 3.60 -15.13 4.05
C GLN A 101 3.26 -14.44 5.38
N PHE A 102 2.74 -13.20 5.33
CA PHE A 102 2.49 -12.37 6.51
C PHE A 102 1.08 -12.48 7.09
N VAL A 103 0.10 -12.88 6.29
CA VAL A 103 -1.32 -12.86 6.69
C VAL A 103 -1.60 -13.71 7.93
N VAL A 104 -0.98 -14.89 8.05
CA VAL A 104 -1.17 -15.77 9.22
C VAL A 104 -0.52 -15.18 10.48
N PRO A 105 0.76 -14.76 10.48
CA PRO A 105 1.35 -14.04 11.61
C PRO A 105 0.58 -12.79 12.05
N VAL A 106 0.10 -11.97 11.12
CA VAL A 106 -0.69 -10.76 11.41
C VAL A 106 -2.02 -11.13 12.08
N TYR A 107 -2.71 -12.15 11.57
CA TYR A 107 -3.96 -12.64 12.14
C TYR A 107 -3.81 -13.09 13.60
N HIS A 108 -2.69 -13.73 13.95
CA HIS A 108 -2.43 -14.14 15.33
C HIS A 108 -2.18 -12.98 16.30
N GLN A 109 -1.72 -11.82 15.81
CA GLN A 109 -1.45 -10.64 16.64
C GLN A 109 -2.66 -9.72 16.82
N THR A 110 -3.64 -9.80 15.92
CA THR A 110 -4.81 -8.91 15.86
C THR A 110 -6.09 -9.55 16.42
N LYS A 111 -5.95 -10.73 17.03
CA LYS A 111 -7.02 -11.47 17.71
C LYS A 111 -7.09 -11.20 19.20
#